data_AF-A0A5J4UDC0-F1
#
_entry.id   AF-A0A5J4UDC0-F1
#
_cell.length_a   1.000
_cell.length_b   1.000
_cell.length_c   1.000
_cell.angle_alpha   90.00
_cell.angle_beta   90.00
_cell.angle_gamma   90.00
#
_symmetry.space_group_name_H-M   'P 1'
#
loop_
_entity.id
_entity.type
_entity.pdbx_description
1 polymer ?
#
loop_
_entity_poly.entity_id
_entity_poly.type
_entity_poly.pdbx_seq_one_letter_code
_entity_poly.pdbx_strand_id
1 'polypeptide(L)'
;MNKKGRKQQNPLEPLPEIQELKQELDGLKFHSATHLNEQPVCIKGQMRWYQLDGLNWLIWFYENEIQGILADEMGLGKTLQALSLLVYLKQYLGQKGHHLVVAPKSTLPNWMKEVRTFCNDFKAIQFHGNKDLRV
;
A
#
# COMPACT_ATOMS: atom_id res chain seq x y z
N MET A 1 -15.30 4.67 50.41
CA MET A 1 -15.29 5.29 49.06
C MET A 1 -13.85 5.36 48.56
N ASN A 2 -13.37 4.32 47.85
CA ASN A 2 -11.99 4.27 47.34
C ASN A 2 -11.96 4.72 45.89
N LYS A 3 -11.58 5.97 45.64
CA LYS A 3 -11.30 6.48 44.29
C LYS A 3 -9.92 5.97 43.88
N LYS A 4 -9.86 4.82 43.20
CA LYS A 4 -8.64 4.41 42.49
C LYS A 4 -8.31 5.50 41.47
N GLY A 5 -7.26 6.28 41.72
CA GLY A 5 -6.73 7.24 40.77
C GLY A 5 -6.32 6.51 39.49
N ARG A 6 -6.98 6.81 38.37
CA ARG A 6 -6.48 6.44 37.05
C ARG A 6 -5.16 7.18 36.88
N LYS A 7 -4.03 6.45 36.86
CA LYS A 7 -2.74 6.99 36.42
C LYS A 7 -2.97 7.60 35.04
N GLN A 8 -2.86 8.93 34.94
CA GLN A 8 -2.81 9.60 33.65
C GLN A 8 -1.45 9.20 33.03
N GLN A 9 -1.49 8.35 32.00
CA GLN A 9 -0.29 8.04 31.22
C GLN A 9 0.19 9.32 30.53
N ASN A 10 1.51 9.55 30.53
CA ASN A 10 2.13 10.68 29.86
C ASN A 10 1.86 10.57 28.34
N PRO A 11 1.21 11.56 27.69
CA PRO A 11 0.84 11.49 26.28
C PRO A 11 2.03 11.34 25.31
N LEU A 12 3.24 11.65 25.78
CA LEU A 12 4.47 11.60 24.99
C LEU A 12 5.22 10.28 25.16
N GLU A 13 4.89 9.46 26.15
CA GLU A 13 5.49 8.14 26.31
C GLU A 13 4.78 7.14 25.39
N PRO A 14 5.53 6.39 24.56
CA PRO A 14 4.92 5.37 23.71
C PRO A 14 4.24 4.32 24.58
N LEU A 15 3.03 3.92 24.18
CA LEU A 15 2.29 2.85 24.83
C LEU A 15 3.16 1.58 24.93
N PRO A 16 3.02 0.77 25.99
CA PRO A 16 3.81 -0.45 26.16
C PRO A 16 3.76 -1.36 24.93
N GLU A 17 2.59 -1.49 24.28
CA GLU A 17 2.44 -2.31 23.06
C GLU A 17 3.32 -1.78 21.90
N ILE A 18 3.50 -0.46 21.78
CA ILE A 18 4.37 0.15 20.75
C ILE A 18 5.84 -0.15 21.05
N GLN A 19 6.23 -0.23 22.32
CA GLN A 19 7.61 -0.54 22.70
C GLN A 19 7.93 -2.02 22.43
N GLU A 20 7.00 -2.91 22.70
CA GLU A 20 7.12 -4.35 22.38
C GLU A 20 7.28 -4.56 20.87
N LEU A 21 6.41 -3.94 20.06
CA LEU A 21 6.51 -4.02 18.59
C LEU A 21 7.83 -3.47 18.04
N LYS A 22 8.40 -2.42 18.66
CA LYS A 22 9.72 -1.89 18.27
C LYS A 22 10.84 -2.90 18.54
N GLN A 23 10.81 -3.56 19.70
CA GLN A 23 11.80 -4.58 20.03
C GLN A 23 11.71 -5.79 19.10
N GLU A 24 10.49 -6.19 18.73
CA GLU A 24 10.28 -7.24 17.72
C GLU A 24 10.85 -6.81 16.36
N LEU A 25 10.58 -5.58 15.93
CA LEU A 25 11.09 -5.04 14.66
C LEU A 25 12.62 -4.97 14.63
N ASP A 26 13.26 -4.55 15.72
CA ASP A 26 14.72 -4.48 15.84
C ASP A 26 15.37 -5.88 15.81
N GLY A 27 14.62 -6.92 16.21
CA GLY A 27 15.06 -8.31 16.15
C GLY A 27 14.91 -8.97 14.78
N LEU A 28 14.16 -8.36 13.85
CA LEU A 28 13.97 -8.89 12.51
C LEU A 28 15.20 -8.64 11.63
N LYS A 29 15.61 -9.69 10.91
CA LYS A 29 16.65 -9.56 9.89
C LYS A 29 15.99 -9.21 8.57
N PHE A 30 16.11 -7.95 8.17
CA PHE A 30 15.65 -7.52 6.85
C PHE A 30 16.64 -7.91 5.76
N HIS A 31 16.10 -8.34 4.64
CA HIS A 31 16.85 -8.60 3.44
C HIS A 31 16.96 -7.32 2.61
N SER A 32 18.07 -7.18 1.87
CA SER A 32 18.15 -6.19 0.81
C SER A 32 17.07 -6.52 -0.22
N ALA A 33 16.28 -5.51 -0.60
CA ALA A 33 15.22 -5.69 -1.57
C ALA A 33 15.67 -5.32 -2.98
N THR A 34 14.92 -5.80 -3.97
CA THR A 34 15.06 -5.38 -5.35
C THR A 34 14.87 -3.87 -5.47
N HIS A 35 15.79 -3.21 -6.18
CA HIS A 35 15.71 -1.78 -6.45
C HIS A 35 15.58 -1.54 -7.96
N LEU A 36 14.49 -0.89 -8.36
CA LEU A 36 14.23 -0.51 -9.74
C LEU A 36 14.77 0.89 -10.01
N ASN A 37 15.62 1.01 -11.03
CA ASN A 37 16.12 2.32 -11.51
C ASN A 37 15.15 2.98 -12.51
N GLU A 38 14.23 2.19 -13.06
CA GLU A 38 13.23 2.64 -14.03
C GLU A 38 11.87 2.02 -13.67
N GLN A 39 10.78 2.70 -14.05
CA GLN A 39 9.44 2.18 -13.83
C GLN A 39 9.18 0.86 -14.60
N PRO A 40 8.26 0.00 -14.11
CA PRO A 40 7.82 -1.17 -14.84
C PRO A 40 7.27 -0.83 -16.25
N VAL A 41 7.74 -1.56 -17.26
CA VAL A 41 7.39 -1.34 -18.68
C VAL A 41 5.89 -1.42 -18.98
N CYS A 42 5.15 -2.22 -18.21
CA CYS A 42 3.70 -2.35 -18.35
C CYS A 42 2.92 -1.09 -17.92
N ILE A 43 3.54 -0.17 -17.18
CA ILE A 43 2.88 1.09 -16.78
C ILE A 43 2.83 2.05 -17.95
N LYS A 44 1.61 2.44 -18.34
CA LYS A 44 1.35 3.40 -19.41
C LYS A 44 1.31 4.83 -18.86
N GLY A 45 2.46 5.50 -18.90
CA GLY A 45 2.64 6.85 -18.38
C GLY A 45 4.08 7.04 -17.92
N GLN A 46 4.40 8.20 -17.33
CA GLN A 46 5.71 8.44 -16.73
C GLN A 46 5.55 8.70 -15.23
N MET A 47 6.15 7.85 -14.42
CA MET A 47 6.27 8.05 -12.98
C MET A 47 7.27 9.16 -12.69
N ARG A 48 6.99 9.96 -11.67
CA ARG A 48 7.97 10.89 -11.11
C ARG A 48 8.99 10.12 -10.28
N TRP A 49 10.20 10.68 -10.12
CA TRP A 49 11.28 10.06 -9.34
C TRP A 49 10.82 9.64 -7.94
N TYR A 50 10.09 10.50 -7.22
CA TYR A 50 9.58 10.19 -5.88
C TYR A 50 8.52 9.07 -5.88
N GLN A 51 7.82 8.85 -6.99
CA GLN A 51 6.88 7.74 -7.13
C GLN A 51 7.61 6.43 -7.38
N LEU A 52 8.75 6.48 -8.07
CA LEU A 52 9.63 5.33 -8.24
C LEU A 52 10.28 4.95 -6.91
N ASP A 53 10.73 5.94 -6.14
CA ASP A 53 11.23 5.71 -4.77
C ASP A 53 10.14 5.12 -3.87
N GLY A 54 8.91 5.65 -3.94
CA GLY A 54 7.75 5.08 -3.24
C GLY A 54 7.45 3.64 -3.67
N LEU A 55 7.59 3.31 -4.95
CA LEU A 55 7.49 1.93 -5.43
C LEU A 55 8.59 1.04 -4.86
N ASN A 56 9.86 1.46 -4.91
CA ASN A 56 10.97 0.70 -4.34
C ASN A 56 10.78 0.46 -2.84
N TRP A 57 10.24 1.43 -2.12
CA TRP A 57 9.87 1.29 -0.72
C TRP A 57 8.77 0.24 -0.51
N LEU A 58 7.73 0.23 -1.35
CA LEU A 58 6.68 -0.79 -1.30
C LEU A 58 7.19 -2.20 -1.67
N ILE A 59 8.12 -2.31 -2.63
CA ILE A 59 8.79 -3.57 -2.98
C ILE A 59 9.56 -4.10 -1.78
N TRP A 60 10.26 -3.22 -1.05
CA TRP A 60 10.98 -3.61 0.16
C TRP A 60 10.06 -4.19 1.23
N PHE A 61 8.89 -3.59 1.47
CA PHE A 61 7.89 -4.17 2.38
C PHE A 61 7.42 -5.54 1.92
N TYR A 62 7.13 -5.67 0.64
CA TYR A 62 6.64 -6.91 0.07
C TYR A 62 7.67 -8.05 0.21
N GLU A 63 8.93 -7.81 -0.14
CA GLU A 63 9.99 -8.82 -0.10
C GLU A 63 10.42 -9.19 1.33
N ASN A 64 10.20 -8.30 2.30
CA ASN A 64 10.42 -8.57 3.71
C ASN A 64 9.18 -9.11 4.44
N GLU A 65 8.07 -9.35 3.73
CA GLU A 65 6.81 -9.87 4.29
C GLU A 65 6.20 -9.00 5.40
N ILE A 66 6.40 -7.68 5.32
CA ILE A 66 5.90 -6.71 6.30
C ILE A 66 4.83 -5.83 5.67
N GLN A 67 3.90 -5.36 6.51
CA GLN A 67 2.86 -4.42 6.11
C GLN A 67 3.36 -2.97 6.20
N GLY A 68 3.12 -2.18 5.16
CA GLY A 68 3.50 -0.76 5.10
C GLY A 68 2.30 0.18 5.05
N ILE A 69 2.47 1.40 5.58
CA ILE A 69 1.48 2.47 5.49
C ILE A 69 2.03 3.58 4.59
N LEU A 70 1.50 3.68 3.38
CA LEU A 70 1.85 4.77 2.46
C LEU A 70 1.06 6.04 2.81
N ALA A 71 1.71 6.96 3.52
CA ALA A 71 1.09 8.16 4.10
C ALA A 71 1.54 9.47 3.44
N ASP A 72 1.92 9.42 2.15
CA ASP A 72 2.29 10.61 1.37
C ASP A 72 1.19 11.69 1.38
N GLU A 73 1.58 12.94 1.15
CA GLU A 73 0.65 14.06 0.97
C GLU A 73 -0.39 13.78 -0.14
N MET A 74 -1.58 14.38 -0.01
CA MET A 74 -2.62 14.28 -1.04
C MET A 74 -2.12 14.89 -2.35
N GLY A 75 -2.39 14.21 -3.47
CA GLY A 75 -1.96 14.68 -4.80
C GLY A 75 -0.63 14.10 -5.31
N LEU A 76 0.17 13.43 -4.47
CA LEU A 76 1.43 12.79 -4.90
C LEU A 76 1.26 11.49 -5.70
N GLY A 77 0.02 11.09 -5.99
CA GLY A 77 -0.25 9.92 -6.84
C GLY A 77 -0.05 8.57 -6.14
N LYS A 78 -0.47 8.46 -4.86
CA LYS A 78 -0.47 7.19 -4.11
C LYS A 78 -1.18 6.05 -4.84
N THR A 79 -2.24 6.35 -5.59
CA THR A 79 -2.94 5.36 -6.42
C THR A 79 -2.01 4.75 -7.46
N LEU A 80 -1.24 5.58 -8.18
CA LEU A 80 -0.27 5.12 -9.17
C LEU A 80 0.84 4.29 -8.53
N GLN A 81 1.36 4.70 -7.36
CA GLN A 81 2.36 3.93 -6.62
C GLN A 81 1.83 2.57 -6.14
N ALA A 82 0.58 2.51 -5.67
CA ALA A 82 -0.04 1.26 -5.27
C ALA A 82 -0.29 0.32 -6.46
N LEU A 83 -0.74 0.87 -7.59
CA LEU A 83 -0.92 0.10 -8.83
C LEU A 83 0.41 -0.37 -9.41
N SER A 84 1.47 0.43 -9.33
CA SER A 84 2.80 0.05 -9.82
C SER A 84 3.37 -1.14 -9.06
N LEU A 85 3.05 -1.28 -7.76
CA LEU A 85 3.38 -2.49 -7.01
C LEU A 85 2.69 -3.73 -7.62
N LEU A 86 1.39 -3.66 -7.93
CA LEU A 86 0.68 -4.79 -8.55
C LEU A 86 1.27 -5.16 -9.91
N VAL A 87 1.64 -4.15 -10.70
CA VAL A 87 2.33 -4.35 -11.98
C VAL A 87 3.68 -5.02 -11.76
N TYR A 88 4.45 -4.59 -10.75
CA TYR A 88 5.73 -5.21 -10.40
C TYR A 88 5.57 -6.70 -10.08
N LEU A 89 4.60 -7.05 -9.21
CA LEU A 89 4.32 -8.45 -8.84
C LEU A 89 3.99 -9.31 -10.06
N LYS A 90 3.18 -8.78 -10.98
CA LYS A 90 2.81 -9.48 -12.21
C LYS A 90 3.98 -9.63 -13.18
N GLN A 91 4.75 -8.56 -13.39
CA GLN A 91 5.78 -8.49 -14.43
C GLN A 91 7.08 -9.18 -14.04
N TYR A 92 7.56 -8.95 -12.81
CA TYR A 92 8.89 -9.41 -12.38
C TYR A 92 8.80 -10.71 -11.57
N LEU A 93 7.76 -10.87 -10.74
CA LEU A 93 7.58 -12.08 -9.92
C LEU A 93 6.66 -13.12 -10.56
N GLY A 94 6.07 -12.80 -11.72
CA GLY A 94 5.16 -13.70 -12.44
C GLY A 94 3.85 -14.00 -11.69
N GLN A 95 3.55 -13.25 -10.62
CA GLN A 95 2.37 -13.48 -9.79
C GLN A 95 1.13 -12.89 -10.43
N LYS A 96 0.27 -13.77 -10.96
CA LYS A 96 -1.02 -13.39 -11.57
C LYS A 96 -2.19 -13.53 -10.59
N GLY A 97 -1.93 -13.19 -9.32
CA GLY A 97 -2.90 -13.32 -8.24
C GLY A 97 -4.08 -12.36 -8.36
N HIS A 98 -5.11 -12.60 -7.56
CA HIS A 98 -6.22 -11.65 -7.40
C HIS A 98 -5.83 -10.61 -6.35
N HIS A 99 -6.10 -9.34 -6.65
CA HIS A 99 -5.83 -8.22 -5.74
C HIS A 99 -7.15 -7.51 -5.41
N LEU A 100 -7.34 -7.15 -4.15
CA LEU A 100 -8.52 -6.43 -3.67
C LEU A 100 -8.12 -5.03 -3.22
N VAL A 101 -8.71 -4.02 -3.84
CA VAL A 101 -8.61 -2.63 -3.39
C VAL A 101 -9.94 -2.21 -2.78
N VAL A 102 -9.90 -1.76 -1.53
CA VAL A 102 -11.07 -1.20 -0.84
C VAL A 102 -10.89 0.31 -0.73
N ALA A 103 -11.86 1.07 -1.23
CA ALA A 103 -11.82 2.52 -1.21
C ALA A 103 -13.23 3.10 -0.99
N PRO A 104 -13.35 4.36 -0.51
CA PRO A 104 -14.64 5.04 -0.43
C PRO A 104 -15.39 5.04 -1.76
N LYS A 105 -16.73 4.97 -1.71
CA LYS A 105 -17.58 4.92 -2.91
C LYS A 105 -17.27 6.05 -3.91
N SER A 106 -17.01 7.25 -3.41
CA SER A 106 -16.71 8.44 -4.22
C SER A 106 -15.42 8.33 -5.02
N THR A 107 -14.45 7.51 -4.60
CA THR A 107 -13.14 7.38 -5.26
C THR A 107 -13.03 6.17 -6.17
N LEU A 108 -14.00 5.24 -6.15
CA LEU A 108 -14.02 4.06 -7.04
C LEU A 108 -13.92 4.43 -8.54
N PRO A 109 -14.62 5.45 -9.06
CA PRO A 109 -14.48 5.82 -10.47
C PRO A 109 -13.06 6.29 -10.82
N ASN A 110 -12.38 6.96 -9.88
CA ASN A 110 -11.00 7.39 -10.07
C ASN A 110 -10.05 6.18 -10.14
N TRP A 111 -10.18 5.21 -9.22
CA TRP A 111 -9.41 3.96 -9.27
C TRP A 111 -9.60 3.23 -10.61
N MET A 112 -10.84 3.07 -11.07
CA MET A 112 -11.11 2.41 -12.35
C MET A 112 -10.54 3.18 -13.54
N LYS A 113 -10.55 4.52 -13.50
CA LYS A 113 -9.90 5.36 -14.51
C LYS A 113 -8.38 5.15 -14.50
N GLU A 114 -7.75 5.22 -13.34
CA GLU A 114 -6.30 5.04 -13.21
C GLU A 114 -5.84 3.65 -13.64
N VAL A 115 -6.57 2.58 -13.29
CA VAL A 115 -6.26 1.23 -13.78
C VAL A 115 -6.33 1.17 -15.31
N ARG A 116 -7.39 1.73 -15.92
CA ARG A 116 -7.51 1.76 -17.39
C ARG A 116 -6.41 2.60 -18.06
N THR A 117 -6.01 3.71 -17.44
CA THR A 117 -4.99 4.61 -17.97
C THR A 117 -3.60 3.99 -17.86
N PHE A 118 -3.22 3.52 -16.68
CA PHE A 118 -1.83 3.13 -16.37
C PHE A 118 -1.59 1.63 -16.52
N CYS A 119 -2.62 0.79 -16.37
CA CYS A 119 -2.49 -0.67 -16.20
C CYS A 119 -3.49 -1.40 -17.12
N ASN A 120 -3.49 -1.10 -18.42
CA ASN A 120 -4.45 -1.66 -19.38
C ASN A 120 -4.43 -3.20 -19.48
N ASP A 121 -3.32 -3.84 -19.11
CA ASP A 121 -3.20 -5.31 -19.05
C ASP A 121 -3.90 -5.94 -17.83
N PHE A 122 -4.47 -5.14 -16.94
CA PHE A 122 -5.23 -5.61 -15.78
C PHE A 122 -6.73 -5.61 -16.07
N LYS A 123 -7.38 -6.73 -15.74
CA LYS A 123 -8.83 -6.80 -15.70
C LYS A 123 -9.31 -6.27 -14.35
N ALA A 124 -9.83 -5.04 -14.32
CA ALA A 124 -10.45 -4.48 -13.12
C ALA A 124 -11.96 -4.72 -13.11
N ILE A 125 -12.48 -5.16 -11.95
CA ILE A 125 -13.92 -5.31 -11.70
C ILE A 125 -14.29 -4.38 -10.56
N GLN A 126 -15.26 -3.50 -10.80
CA GLN A 126 -15.81 -2.63 -9.77
C GLN A 126 -17.03 -3.30 -9.15
N PHE A 127 -16.94 -3.69 -7.88
CA PHE A 127 -18.07 -4.24 -7.15
C PHE A 127 -18.89 -3.11 -6.50
N HIS A 128 -19.92 -2.62 -7.20
CA HIS A 128 -20.77 -1.54 -6.73
C HIS A 128 -22.21 -1.69 -7.25
N GLY A 129 -23.22 -1.52 -6.38
CA GLY A 129 -24.63 -1.49 -6.79
C GLY A 129 -25.61 -2.06 -5.75
N ASN A 130 -26.89 -2.10 -6.13
CA ASN A 130 -27.94 -2.80 -5.39
C ASN A 130 -27.67 -4.31 -5.35
N LYS A 131 -28.36 -5.05 -4.48
CA LYS A 131 -28.16 -6.52 -4.36
C LYS A 131 -28.27 -7.23 -5.72
N ASP A 132 -29.15 -6.76 -6.60
CA ASP A 132 -29.39 -7.37 -7.92
C ASP A 132 -28.25 -7.15 -8.93
N LEU A 133 -27.39 -6.15 -8.68
CA LEU A 133 -26.18 -5.88 -9.49
C LEU A 133 -24.93 -6.57 -8.91
N ARG A 134 -25.08 -7.28 -7.78
CA ARG A 134 -24.02 -7.98 -7.04
C ARG A 134 -24.15 -9.50 -7.19
N VAL A 135 -24.46 -9.97 -8.40
CA VAL A 135 -24.59 -11.40 -8.75
C VAL A 135 -23.38 -11.83 -9.57
#